data_AF-A0AAW9EBG1-F1
#
_entry.id   AF-A0AAW9EBG1-F1
#
_cell.length_a   1.000
_cell.length_b   1.000
_cell.length_c   1.000
_cell.angle_alpha   90.00
_cell.angle_beta   90.00
_cell.angle_gamma   90.00
#
_symmetry.space_group_name_H-M   'P 1'
#
loop_
_entity.id
_entity.type
_entity.pdbx_description
1 polymer ?
#
loop_
_entity_poly.entity_id
_entity_poly.type
_entity_poly.pdbx_seq_one_letter_code
_entity_poly.pdbx_strand_id
1 'polypeptide(L)'
;PNPYRPFYVHADERLIKVVGTEFEVSRYQNNQISVAVHEGIVEVKATEKSPATYLYAGSQAISQSTDNQFVISSVNADSVGSWRFGQLHF
;
A
#
# COMPACT_ATOMS: atom_id res chain seq x y z
N PRO A 1 0.94 4.74 -18.97
CA PRO A 1 0.48 3.54 -18.22
C PRO A 1 -0.43 2.66 -19.07
N ASN A 2 -0.32 1.33 -18.98
CA ASN A 2 -1.21 0.39 -19.69
C ASN A 2 -2.14 -0.31 -18.69
N PRO A 3 -3.45 0.01 -18.65
CA PRO A 3 -4.39 -0.60 -17.70
C PRO A 3 -4.58 -2.10 -17.90
N TYR A 4 -4.21 -2.65 -19.06
CA TYR A 4 -4.25 -4.09 -19.36
C TYR A 4 -2.99 -4.84 -18.92
N ARG A 5 -1.99 -4.14 -18.38
CA ARG A 5 -0.77 -4.75 -17.81
C ARG A 5 -0.53 -4.20 -16.39
N PRO A 6 -1.29 -4.69 -15.40
CA PRO A 6 -1.09 -4.30 -14.01
C PRO A 6 0.28 -4.73 -13.49
N PHE A 7 0.80 -3.97 -12.52
CA PHE A 7 1.97 -4.33 -11.74
C PHE A 7 1.52 -4.88 -10.38
N TYR A 8 2.19 -5.92 -9.90
CA TYR A 8 1.87 -6.60 -8.64
C TYR A 8 3.07 -6.56 -7.70
N VAL A 9 2.82 -6.20 -6.44
CA VAL A 9 3.76 -6.37 -5.34
C VAL A 9 3.18 -7.39 -4.38
N HIS A 10 3.98 -8.40 -4.05
CA HIS A 10 3.68 -9.38 -3.03
C HIS A 10 4.45 -9.04 -1.75
N ALA A 11 3.73 -8.91 -0.64
CA ALA A 11 4.31 -8.66 0.67
C ALA A 11 3.73 -9.68 1.66
N ASP A 12 4.47 -10.77 1.88
CA ASP A 12 3.95 -12.00 2.49
C ASP A 12 2.70 -12.47 1.69
N GLU A 13 1.55 -12.67 2.35
CA GLU A 13 0.28 -13.04 1.69
C GLU A 13 -0.47 -11.84 1.06
N ARG A 14 0.01 -10.61 1.29
CA ARG A 14 -0.68 -9.41 0.81
C ARG A 14 -0.38 -9.24 -0.67
N LEU A 15 -1.44 -8.96 -1.42
CA LEU A 15 -1.35 -8.60 -2.82
C LEU A 15 -1.64 -7.12 -2.99
N ILE A 16 -0.72 -6.40 -3.61
CA ILE A 16 -0.88 -5.00 -4.00
C ILE A 16 -0.86 -4.96 -5.52
N LYS A 17 -1.92 -4.43 -6.13
CA LYS A 17 -2.09 -4.34 -7.58
C LYS A 17 -2.29 -2.89 -7.98
N VAL A 18 -1.56 -2.46 -9.01
CA VAL A 18 -1.54 -1.06 -9.42
C VAL A 18 -1.49 -0.89 -10.94
N VAL A 19 -1.89 0.30 -11.39
CA VAL A 19 -1.70 0.78 -12.76
C VAL A 19 -1.32 2.26 -12.73
N GLY A 20 -0.05 2.57 -13.02
CA GLY A 20 0.41 3.96 -13.14
C GLY A 20 0.18 4.79 -11.87
N THR A 21 0.74 4.34 -10.75
CA THR A 21 0.57 4.97 -9.43
C THR A 21 1.92 5.27 -8.79
N GLU A 22 1.93 6.24 -7.88
CA GLU A 22 3.02 6.46 -6.95
C GLU A 22 2.56 6.05 -5.54
N PHE A 23 3.26 5.10 -4.94
CA PHE A 23 2.88 4.49 -3.68
C PHE A 23 4.10 3.96 -2.94
N GLU A 24 3.95 3.77 -1.64
CA GLU A 24 4.94 3.19 -0.76
C GLU A 24 4.43 1.86 -0.22
N VAL A 25 5.31 0.85 -0.15
CA VAL A 25 5.07 -0.39 0.59
C VAL A 25 6.19 -0.56 1.60
N SER A 26 5.81 -0.64 2.87
CA SER A 26 6.74 -0.76 4.00
C SER A 26 6.44 -2.05 4.77
N ARG A 27 7.47 -2.89 4.92
CA ARG A 27 7.42 -4.14 5.70
C ARG A 27 8.29 -3.99 6.95
N TYR A 28 7.66 -3.96 8.10
CA TYR A 28 8.32 -3.79 9.39
C TYR A 28 8.66 -5.15 10.03
N GLN A 29 9.59 -5.14 10.99
CA GLN A 29 10.06 -6.36 11.67
C GLN A 29 8.99 -7.04 12.53
N ASN A 30 7.99 -6.30 12.99
CA ASN A 30 6.83 -6.83 13.72
C ASN A 30 5.79 -7.48 12.77
N ASN A 31 6.17 -7.80 11.54
CA ASN A 31 5.30 -8.36 10.50
C ASN A 31 4.13 -7.43 10.13
N GLN A 32 4.28 -6.13 10.34
CA GLN A 32 3.34 -5.14 9.84
C GLN A 32 3.68 -4.78 8.39
N ILE A 33 2.67 -4.86 7.53
CA ILE A 33 2.71 -4.32 6.17
C ILE A 33 1.93 -3.02 6.15
N SER A 34 2.54 -1.97 5.60
CA SER A 34 1.90 -0.70 5.34
C SER A 34 1.95 -0.37 3.85
N VAL A 35 0.85 0.11 3.30
CA VAL A 35 0.74 0.58 1.92
C VAL A 35 0.16 1.99 1.95
N ALA A 36 0.89 2.98 1.42
CA ALA A 36 0.44 4.38 1.38
C ALA A 36 0.48 4.90 -0.06
N VAL A 37 -0.46 5.78 -0.43
CA VAL A 37 -0.62 6.24 -1.82
C VAL A 37 -0.33 7.73 -1.92
N HIS A 38 0.64 8.08 -2.78
CA HIS A 38 0.93 9.46 -3.17
C HIS A 38 0.04 9.88 -4.35
N GLU A 39 0.02 9.07 -5.42
CA GLU A 39 -0.73 9.36 -6.65
C GLU A 39 -1.42 8.09 -7.20
N GLY A 40 -2.64 8.27 -7.71
CA GLY A 40 -3.41 7.21 -8.38
C GLY A 40 -4.23 6.34 -7.44
N ILE A 41 -4.50 5.10 -7.86
CA ILE A 41 -5.38 4.14 -7.15
C ILE A 41 -4.67 2.80 -6.99
N VAL A 42 -4.58 2.33 -5.75
CA VAL A 42 -3.94 1.06 -5.39
C VAL A 42 -5.01 0.07 -4.91
N GLU A 43 -5.06 -1.11 -5.52
CA GLU A 43 -5.87 -2.22 -5.03
C GLU A 43 -5.03 -3.06 -4.06
N VAL A 44 -5.54 -3.32 -2.85
CA VAL A 44 -4.88 -4.17 -1.85
C VAL A 44 -5.79 -5.32 -1.42
N LYS A 45 -5.19 -6.50 -1.22
CA LYS A 45 -5.84 -7.69 -0.67
C LYS A 45 -4.97 -8.27 0.43
N ALA A 46 -5.56 -8.54 1.60
CA ALA A 46 -4.80 -9.08 2.73
C ALA A 46 -4.31 -10.51 2.48
N THR A 47 -5.12 -11.28 1.74
CA THR A 47 -4.80 -12.60 1.18
C THR A 47 -5.40 -12.70 -0.22
N GLU A 48 -5.03 -13.71 -1.03
CA GLU A 48 -5.62 -13.92 -2.36
C GLU A 48 -7.15 -14.08 -2.33
N LYS A 49 -7.71 -14.59 -1.22
CA LYS A 49 -9.16 -14.83 -1.04
C LYS A 49 -9.89 -13.66 -0.39
N SER A 50 -9.16 -12.73 0.25
CA SER A 50 -9.77 -11.55 0.88
C SER A 50 -10.42 -10.64 -0.17
N PRO A 51 -11.48 -9.89 0.19
CA PRO A 51 -12.04 -8.87 -0.69
C PRO A 51 -10.99 -7.79 -1.01
N ALA A 52 -11.09 -7.24 -2.22
CA ALA A 52 -10.25 -6.13 -2.64
C ALA A 52 -10.67 -4.84 -1.93
N THR A 53 -9.67 -4.06 -1.53
CA THR A 53 -9.82 -2.72 -0.97
C THR A 53 -9.07 -1.75 -1.87
N TYR A 54 -9.66 -0.58 -2.15
CA TYR A 54 -9.04 0.44 -2.98
C TYR A 54 -8.56 1.61 -2.14
N LEU A 55 -7.30 2.00 -2.32
CA LEU A 55 -6.67 3.14 -1.70
C LEU A 55 -6.50 4.24 -2.74
N TYR A 56 -6.85 5.46 -2.35
CA TYR A 56 -6.67 6.67 -3.15
C TYR A 56 -5.51 7.49 -2.60
N ALA A 57 -5.00 8.44 -3.37
CA ALA A 57 -4.03 9.43 -2.90
C ALA A 57 -4.43 9.99 -1.51
N GLY A 58 -3.47 10.02 -0.57
CA GLY A 58 -3.71 10.43 0.82
C GLY A 58 -4.32 9.34 1.72
N SER A 59 -4.41 8.10 1.25
CA SER A 59 -4.83 6.94 2.04
C SER A 59 -3.65 6.04 2.37
N GLN A 60 -3.72 5.40 3.54
CA GLN A 60 -2.82 4.35 3.99
C GLN A 60 -3.61 3.14 4.47
N ALA A 61 -3.11 1.94 4.18
CA ALA A 61 -3.61 0.69 4.71
C ALA A 61 -2.51 -0.01 5.51
N ILE A 62 -2.87 -0.54 6.68
CA ILE A 62 -1.97 -1.29 7.55
C ILE A 62 -2.57 -2.69 7.80
N SER A 63 -1.75 -3.73 7.68
CA SER A 63 -2.11 -5.11 7.97
C SER A 63 -1.00 -5.77 8.78
N GLN A 64 -1.36 -6.41 9.89
CA GLN A 64 -0.44 -7.29 10.63
C GLN A 64 -0.44 -8.67 9.99
N SER A 65 0.68 -9.39 9.92
CA SER A 65 0.71 -10.68 9.21
C SER A 65 -0.31 -11.71 9.70
N THR A 66 -0.71 -11.65 10.98
CA THR A 66 -1.76 -12.48 11.58
C THR A 66 -3.19 -12.14 11.14
N ASP A 67 -3.38 -10.94 10.59
CA ASP A 67 -4.68 -10.36 10.34
C ASP A 67 -4.98 -10.41 8.84
N ASN A 68 -6.04 -11.12 8.48
CA ASN A 68 -6.49 -11.23 7.08
C ASN A 68 -7.28 -9.99 6.59
N GLN A 69 -6.95 -8.83 7.15
CA GLN A 69 -7.58 -7.55 6.87
C GLN A 69 -6.57 -6.41 6.82
N PHE A 70 -6.98 -5.33 6.14
CA PHE A 70 -6.32 -4.04 6.19
C PHE A 70 -7.15 -3.07 7.01
N VAL A 71 -6.48 -2.29 7.87
CA VAL A 71 -7.05 -1.11 8.53
C VAL A 71 -6.67 0.11 7.70
N ILE A 72 -7.65 0.89 7.27
CA ILE A 72 -7.45 2.05 6.41
C ILE A 72 -7.47 3.33 7.26
N SER A 73 -6.58 4.27 6.96
CA SER A 73 -6.51 5.59 7.58
C SER A 73 -6.03 6.64 6.55
N SER A 74 -6.13 7.92 6.89
CA SER A 74 -5.60 9.01 6.06
C SER A 74 -4.14 9.30 6.39
N VAL A 75 -3.37 9.67 5.38
CA VAL A 75 -1.97 10.12 5.48
C VAL A 75 -1.78 11.37 4.62
N ASN A 76 -0.82 12.23 4.95
CA ASN A 76 -0.44 13.31 4.05
C ASN A 76 0.22 12.70 2.80
N ALA A 77 -0.42 12.87 1.63
CA ALA A 77 0.10 12.35 0.37
C ALA A 77 1.54 12.84 0.10
N ASP A 78 1.87 14.10 0.40
CA ASP A 78 3.19 14.68 0.17
C ASP A 78 4.28 14.10 1.08
N SER A 79 3.89 13.40 2.15
CA SER A 79 4.84 12.69 3.02
C SER A 79 5.16 11.27 2.54
N VAL A 80 4.37 10.72 1.61
CA VAL A 80 4.53 9.35 1.12
C VAL A 80 5.78 9.28 0.25
N GLY A 81 6.73 8.41 0.63
CA GLY A 81 8.00 8.28 -0.08
C GLY A 81 9.02 9.40 0.19
N SER A 82 8.81 10.27 1.18
CA SER A 82 9.76 11.35 1.52
C SER A 82 11.12 10.84 2.04
N TRP A 83 11.16 9.59 2.52
CA TRP A 83 12.40 8.92 2.92
C TRP A 83 13.42 8.83 1.77
N ARG A 84 12.97 8.84 0.51
CA ARG A 84 13.85 8.89 -0.69
C ARG A 84 14.69 10.16 -0.75
N PHE A 85 14.28 11.21 -0.03
CA PHE A 85 14.95 12.50 0.06
C PHE A 85 15.57 12.74 1.46
N GLY A 86 15.64 11.71 2.31
CA GLY A 86 16.19 11.81 3.66
C GLY A 86 15.27 12.49 4.68
N GLN A 87 13.98 12.63 4.38
CA GLN A 87 12.97 13.18 5.29
C GLN A 87 12.19 12.06 5.97
N LEU A 88 12.05 12.13 7.29
CA LEU A 88 11.34 11.14 8.11
C LEU A 88 10.05 11.73 8.65
N HIS A 89 8.96 10.95 8.58
CA HIS A 89 7.65 11.26 9.15
C HIS A 89 7.24 10.10 10.07
N PHE A 90 6.62 10.41 11.21
CA PHE A 90 6.25 9.44 12.25
C PHE A 90 4.76 9.52 12.58
#